data_AF-A0A1J5FA13-F1
#
_entry.id   AF-A0A1J5FA13-F1
#
_cell.length_a   1.000
_cell.length_b   1.000
_cell.length_c   1.000
_cell.angle_alpha   90.00
_cell.angle_beta   90.00
_cell.angle_gamma   90.00
#
_symmetry.space_group_name_H-M   'P 1'
#
loop_
_entity.id
_entity.type
_entity.pdbx_description
1 polymer ?
#
loop_
_entity_poly.entity_id
_entity_poly.type
_entity_poly.pdbx_seq_one_letter_code
_entity_poly.pdbx_strand_id
1 'polypeptide(L)'
;MDVKMKYYLVTILAAILIITASGCADLQTDINQPESILIHNKDITNSSSPDFHGNLLKGKFWKMTECQACHGPKYSGLTAPSCLTCHTTSFGPEACNTCHGSFTDPTRIAPPRSINNNSNTSDKGVGAHSKHLYDNTLGNQTSCFTCHNVPQSIYASGHFDTGLPAEVFLKELALANVANNAVYDPTAATCSNTYCHGNFVFYKNEAPAEDQFVFTADSMAGLNNTVDWTKVDGSQAACGSCHGLPPAGHIQVPLTACASCHGTVIDFNGNIIDKTRHINGIINVRQK
;
A
#
# COMPACT_ATOMS: atom_id res chain seq x y z
N MET A 1 70.48 -35.44 15.32
CA MET A 1 69.40 -35.62 16.32
C MET A 1 69.87 -36.64 17.33
N ASP A 2 70.11 -36.21 18.57
CA ASP A 2 70.52 -37.09 19.67
C ASP A 2 69.45 -38.18 19.90
N VAL A 3 69.86 -39.38 20.32
CA VAL A 3 69.01 -40.58 20.43
C VAL A 3 67.82 -40.32 21.35
N LYS A 4 68.03 -39.53 22.42
CA LYS A 4 66.95 -39.09 23.32
C LYS A 4 65.89 -38.26 22.61
N MET A 5 66.28 -37.38 21.67
CA MET A 5 65.35 -36.51 20.94
C MET A 5 64.49 -37.28 19.93
N LYS A 6 65.02 -38.37 19.35
CA LYS A 6 64.22 -39.31 18.53
C LYS A 6 63.18 -40.04 19.38
N TYR A 7 63.54 -40.49 20.58
CA TYR A 7 62.60 -41.15 21.49
C TYR A 7 61.46 -40.23 21.90
N TYR A 8 61.75 -38.98 22.28
CA TYR A 8 60.70 -38.01 22.63
C TYR A 8 59.77 -37.71 21.44
N LEU A 9 60.32 -37.56 20.23
CA LEU A 9 59.52 -37.29 19.04
C LEU A 9 58.57 -38.46 18.72
N VAL A 10 59.05 -39.70 18.84
CA VAL A 10 58.24 -40.90 18.60
C VAL A 10 57.15 -41.05 19.67
N THR A 11 57.45 -40.75 20.94
CA THR A 11 56.43 -40.80 22.00
C THR A 11 55.37 -39.71 21.84
N ILE A 12 55.75 -38.52 21.39
CA ILE A 12 54.80 -37.42 21.14
C ILE A 12 53.92 -37.75 19.94
N LEU A 13 54.50 -38.27 18.84
CA LEU A 13 53.73 -38.68 17.66
C LEU A 13 52.77 -39.82 17.98
N ALA A 14 53.19 -40.80 18.80
CA ALA A 14 52.31 -41.87 19.26
C ALA A 14 51.17 -41.35 20.14
N ALA A 15 51.43 -40.40 21.05
CA ALA A 15 50.41 -39.79 21.87
C ALA A 15 49.39 -38.98 21.04
N ILE A 16 49.85 -38.22 20.04
CA ILE A 16 48.97 -37.47 19.14
C ILE A 16 48.10 -38.41 18.31
N LEU A 17 48.66 -39.52 17.81
CA LEU A 17 47.91 -40.51 17.04
C LEU A 17 46.81 -41.17 17.88
N ILE A 18 47.09 -41.46 19.16
CA ILE A 18 46.12 -41.99 20.12
C ILE A 18 45.01 -40.98 20.39
N ILE A 19 45.32 -39.69 20.56
CA ILE A 19 44.32 -38.63 20.77
C ILE A 19 43.44 -38.45 19.54
N THR A 20 43.99 -38.51 18.32
CA THR A 20 43.19 -38.42 17.08
C THR A 20 42.34 -39.65 16.80
N ALA A 21 42.76 -40.84 17.27
CA ALA A 21 41.98 -42.08 17.16
C ALA A 21 40.89 -42.21 18.24
N SER A 22 41.00 -41.44 19.33
CA SER A 22 40.02 -41.38 20.43
C SER A 22 38.96 -40.30 20.22
N GLY A 23 39.07 -39.50 19.14
CA GLY A 23 38.18 -38.38 18.81
C GLY A 23 36.88 -38.80 18.10
N CYS A 24 36.37 -40.00 18.35
CA CYS A 24 35.02 -40.35 17.92
C CYS A 24 34.04 -39.55 18.79
N ALA A 25 33.57 -38.41 18.27
CA ALA A 25 32.38 -37.78 18.79
C ALA A 25 31.25 -38.80 18.69
N ASP A 26 30.73 -39.25 19.84
CA ASP A 26 29.55 -40.12 19.87
C ASP A 26 28.45 -39.44 19.06
N LEU A 27 27.94 -40.16 18.06
CA LEU A 27 26.78 -39.71 17.31
C LEU A 27 25.64 -39.61 18.32
N GLN A 28 25.06 -38.42 18.48
CA GLN A 28 23.89 -38.25 19.32
C GLN A 28 22.76 -39.12 18.73
N THR A 29 22.50 -40.29 19.31
CA THR A 29 21.49 -41.24 18.83
C THR A 29 20.08 -40.88 19.29
N ASP A 30 19.97 -39.98 20.27
CA ASP A 30 18.71 -39.47 20.83
C ASP A 30 18.37 -38.08 20.27
N ILE A 31 18.49 -37.91 18.95
CA ILE A 31 17.78 -36.83 18.29
C ILE A 31 16.34 -37.34 18.13
N ASN A 32 15.44 -36.89 18.99
CA ASN A 32 14.01 -37.02 18.70
C ASN A 32 13.83 -36.56 17.26
N GLN A 33 13.28 -37.43 16.40
CA GLN A 33 12.89 -36.97 15.07
C GLN A 33 12.05 -35.71 15.29
N PRO A 34 12.35 -34.60 14.59
CA PRO A 34 11.47 -33.45 14.66
C PRO A 34 10.07 -33.98 14.36
N GLU A 35 9.13 -33.74 15.27
CA GLU A 35 7.71 -34.03 15.02
C GLU A 35 7.42 -33.61 13.59
N SER A 36 6.75 -34.46 12.82
CA SER A 36 6.42 -34.13 11.44
C SER A 36 5.58 -32.86 11.47
N ILE A 37 6.23 -31.72 11.21
CA ILE A 37 5.53 -30.46 11.15
C ILE A 37 4.75 -30.53 9.85
N LEU A 38 3.47 -30.89 9.97
CA LEU A 38 2.55 -31.12 8.85
C LEU A 38 2.15 -29.78 8.20
N ILE A 39 3.11 -28.88 7.99
CA ILE A 39 2.92 -27.60 7.31
C ILE A 39 2.76 -27.83 5.81
N HIS A 40 3.47 -28.83 5.25
CA HIS A 40 3.40 -29.17 3.85
C HIS A 40 2.39 -30.29 3.60
N ASN A 41 1.32 -29.97 2.89
CA ASN A 41 0.36 -30.92 2.35
C ASN A 41 0.27 -30.77 0.82
N LYS A 42 -0.39 -31.71 0.14
CA LYS A 42 -0.49 -31.71 -1.32
C LYS A 42 -1.24 -30.50 -1.91
N ASP A 43 -2.08 -29.85 -1.12
CA ASP A 43 -2.95 -28.75 -1.56
C ASP A 43 -2.41 -27.37 -1.14
N ILE A 44 -1.21 -27.31 -0.54
CA ILE A 44 -0.61 -26.07 -0.04
C ILE A 44 -0.38 -25.01 -1.12
N THR A 45 -0.26 -25.42 -2.39
CA THR A 45 -0.08 -24.54 -3.55
C THR A 45 -1.38 -24.22 -4.28
N ASN A 46 -2.50 -24.86 -3.93
CA ASN A 46 -3.80 -24.64 -4.55
C ASN A 46 -4.53 -23.48 -3.88
N SER A 47 -4.61 -22.31 -4.54
CA SER A 47 -5.24 -21.09 -4.00
C SER A 47 -6.73 -21.22 -3.67
N SER A 48 -7.40 -22.25 -4.19
CA SER A 48 -8.81 -22.53 -3.91
C SER A 48 -9.00 -23.51 -2.75
N SER A 49 -7.91 -24.11 -2.23
CA SER A 49 -7.96 -25.05 -1.12
C SER A 49 -8.03 -24.30 0.23
N PRO A 50 -8.79 -24.82 1.21
CA PRO A 50 -8.65 -24.39 2.60
C PRO A 50 -7.20 -24.49 3.12
N ASP A 51 -6.46 -25.47 2.61
CA ASP A 51 -5.08 -25.77 2.98
C ASP A 51 -4.02 -24.91 2.26
N PHE A 52 -4.44 -23.94 1.46
CA PHE A 52 -3.54 -23.02 0.77
C PHE A 52 -2.59 -22.31 1.74
N HIS A 53 -1.31 -22.17 1.38
CA HIS A 53 -0.32 -21.51 2.24
C HIS A 53 -0.71 -20.08 2.63
N GLY A 54 -1.46 -19.35 1.80
CA GLY A 54 -1.99 -18.03 2.16
C GLY A 54 -2.90 -18.07 3.40
N ASN A 55 -3.70 -19.13 3.56
CA ASN A 55 -4.55 -19.32 4.75
C ASN A 55 -3.73 -19.73 5.97
N LEU A 56 -2.71 -20.58 5.78
CA LEU A 56 -1.74 -20.92 6.82
C LEU A 56 -1.04 -19.66 7.35
N LEU A 57 -0.56 -18.80 6.46
CA LEU A 57 0.10 -17.54 6.82
C LEU A 57 -0.86 -16.61 7.55
N LYS A 58 -2.11 -16.50 7.10
CA LYS A 58 -3.15 -15.75 7.80
C LYS A 58 -3.37 -16.26 9.23
N GLY A 59 -3.42 -17.58 9.43
CA GLY A 59 -3.53 -18.22 10.75
C GLY A 59 -2.31 -17.98 11.65
N LYS A 60 -1.16 -17.65 11.06
CA LYS A 60 0.08 -17.25 11.75
C LYS A 60 0.28 -15.74 11.83
N PHE A 61 -0.76 -14.94 11.59
CA PHE A 61 -0.70 -13.48 11.59
C PHE A 61 0.36 -12.92 10.63
N TRP A 62 0.50 -13.56 9.46
CA TRP A 62 1.43 -13.18 8.40
C TRP A 62 2.93 -13.21 8.80
N LYS A 63 3.27 -13.88 9.89
CA LYS A 63 4.65 -14.01 10.37
C LYS A 63 5.47 -14.95 9.48
N MET A 64 6.17 -14.38 8.52
CA MET A 64 7.02 -15.12 7.56
C MET A 64 8.36 -15.59 8.13
N THR A 65 8.80 -15.06 9.28
CA THR A 65 10.11 -15.35 9.88
C THR A 65 10.22 -16.80 10.34
N GLU A 66 9.13 -17.41 10.79
CA GLU A 66 9.11 -18.82 11.21
C GLU A 66 9.48 -19.77 10.04
N CYS A 67 9.08 -19.41 8.82
CA CYS A 67 9.39 -20.19 7.63
C CYS A 67 10.88 -20.14 7.26
N GLN A 68 11.58 -19.06 7.64
CA GLN A 68 13.01 -18.90 7.33
C GLN A 68 13.90 -19.93 8.04
N ALA A 69 13.44 -20.51 9.15
CA ALA A 69 14.17 -21.54 9.89
C ALA A 69 14.49 -22.78 9.03
N CYS A 70 13.59 -23.13 8.10
CA CYS A 70 13.77 -24.26 7.18
C CYS A 70 14.01 -23.82 5.72
N HIS A 71 13.45 -22.69 5.30
CA HIS A 71 13.55 -22.22 3.91
C HIS A 71 14.71 -21.23 3.68
N GLY A 72 15.49 -20.95 4.72
CA GLY A 72 16.58 -19.99 4.70
C GLY A 72 16.11 -18.53 4.68
N PRO A 73 17.01 -17.57 4.92
CA PRO A 73 16.68 -16.14 5.04
C PRO A 73 16.16 -15.51 3.74
N LYS A 74 16.35 -16.17 2.60
CA LYS A 74 15.86 -15.71 1.29
C LYS A 74 14.76 -16.59 0.71
N TYR A 75 14.21 -17.51 1.50
CA TYR A 75 13.14 -18.42 1.06
C TYR A 75 13.50 -19.30 -0.15
N SER A 76 14.79 -19.51 -0.40
CA SER A 76 15.29 -20.33 -1.50
C SER A 76 15.18 -21.84 -1.25
N GLY A 77 14.90 -22.24 0.00
CA GLY A 77 14.85 -23.64 0.43
C GLY A 77 16.24 -24.26 0.64
N LEU A 78 16.32 -25.24 1.55
CA LEU A 78 17.47 -26.15 1.68
C LEU A 78 17.24 -27.46 0.90
N THR A 79 15.98 -27.88 0.80
CA THR A 79 15.41 -28.93 -0.07
C THR A 79 14.02 -28.47 -0.50
N ALA A 80 13.58 -28.83 -1.71
CA ALA A 80 12.36 -28.32 -2.35
C ALA A 80 11.08 -28.46 -1.48
N PRO A 81 10.08 -27.56 -1.62
CA PRO A 81 9.99 -26.48 -2.60
C PRO A 81 10.55 -25.12 -2.14
N SER A 82 11.20 -24.40 -3.07
CA SER A 82 11.59 -23.00 -2.92
C SER A 82 10.40 -22.08 -3.12
N CYS A 83 10.18 -21.10 -2.22
CA CYS A 83 9.11 -20.11 -2.38
C CYS A 83 9.34 -19.24 -3.63
N LEU A 84 10.61 -19.08 -4.02
CA LEU A 84 11.01 -18.29 -5.18
C LEU A 84 10.62 -18.92 -6.52
N THR A 85 10.11 -20.15 -6.51
CA THR A 85 9.52 -20.78 -7.71
C THR A 85 8.32 -20.00 -8.21
N CYS A 86 7.47 -19.53 -7.29
CA CYS A 86 6.26 -18.77 -7.62
C CYS A 86 6.41 -17.28 -7.28
N HIS A 87 7.16 -16.95 -6.24
CA HIS A 87 7.38 -15.57 -5.80
C HIS A 87 8.69 -15.03 -6.37
N THR A 88 8.66 -14.65 -7.63
CA THR A 88 9.86 -14.30 -8.42
C THR A 88 10.26 -12.82 -8.35
N THR A 89 9.48 -11.99 -7.66
CA THR A 89 9.73 -10.55 -7.54
C THR A 89 10.90 -10.25 -6.58
N SER A 90 11.39 -9.00 -6.57
CA SER A 90 12.63 -8.61 -5.88
C SER A 90 12.64 -8.77 -4.34
N PHE A 91 11.51 -9.11 -3.72
CA PHE A 91 11.41 -9.43 -2.29
C PHE A 91 10.81 -10.82 -2.04
N GLY A 92 10.71 -11.64 -3.09
CA GLY A 92 10.11 -12.97 -3.02
C GLY A 92 8.71 -12.94 -2.39
N PRO A 93 8.42 -13.83 -1.42
CA PRO A 93 7.10 -13.89 -0.80
C PRO A 93 6.77 -12.67 0.08
N GLU A 94 7.72 -11.78 0.33
CA GLU A 94 7.52 -10.55 1.12
C GLU A 94 7.26 -9.31 0.26
N ALA A 95 7.20 -9.44 -1.08
CA ALA A 95 6.86 -8.31 -1.94
C ALA A 95 5.46 -7.76 -1.61
N CYS A 96 5.30 -6.44 -1.57
CA CYS A 96 4.07 -5.79 -1.08
C CYS A 96 2.81 -6.22 -1.84
N ASN A 97 2.92 -6.53 -3.13
CA ASN A 97 1.81 -6.99 -3.98
C ASN A 97 1.39 -8.46 -3.73
N THR A 98 2.10 -9.18 -2.85
CA THR A 98 1.87 -10.61 -2.59
C THR A 98 0.62 -10.84 -1.76
N CYS A 99 0.46 -10.12 -0.64
CA CYS A 99 -0.66 -10.32 0.29
C CYS A 99 -1.90 -9.55 -0.15
N HIS A 100 -1.72 -8.29 -0.55
CA HIS A 100 -2.74 -7.42 -1.09
C HIS A 100 -2.22 -6.73 -2.35
N GLY A 101 -3.11 -6.31 -3.23
CA GLY A 101 -2.72 -5.81 -4.55
C GLY A 101 -2.75 -6.91 -5.62
N SER A 102 -1.90 -6.79 -6.63
CA SER A 102 -1.88 -7.70 -7.77
C SER A 102 -0.67 -8.62 -7.73
N PHE A 103 -0.88 -9.93 -7.53
CA PHE A 103 0.21 -10.90 -7.50
C PHE A 103 1.06 -10.90 -8.78
N THR A 104 0.43 -10.69 -9.93
CA THR A 104 1.08 -10.72 -11.25
C THR A 104 1.69 -9.38 -11.67
N ASP A 105 1.38 -8.29 -10.97
CA ASP A 105 1.84 -6.93 -11.30
C ASP A 105 2.47 -6.28 -10.05
N PRO A 106 3.82 -6.27 -9.95
CA PRO A 106 4.51 -5.71 -8.80
C PRO A 106 4.35 -4.19 -8.65
N THR A 107 3.85 -3.50 -9.68
CA THR A 107 3.58 -2.06 -9.60
C THR A 107 2.24 -1.76 -8.91
N ARG A 108 1.34 -2.74 -8.82
CA ARG A 108 0.05 -2.60 -8.15
C ARG A 108 0.06 -3.24 -6.76
N ILE A 109 0.67 -2.50 -5.83
CA ILE A 109 0.78 -2.91 -4.43
C ILE A 109 -0.51 -2.64 -3.64
N ALA A 110 -1.29 -1.63 -3.99
CA ALA A 110 -2.60 -1.41 -3.37
C ALA A 110 -3.68 -2.33 -3.97
N PRO A 111 -4.71 -2.72 -3.20
CA PRO A 111 -5.79 -3.59 -3.64
C PRO A 111 -6.39 -3.23 -5.02
N PRO A 112 -6.41 -4.23 -5.90
CA PRO A 112 -7.68 -4.76 -6.37
C PRO A 112 -8.04 -6.07 -5.67
N ARG A 113 -7.12 -6.66 -4.92
CA ARG A 113 -7.35 -7.81 -4.04
C ARG A 113 -6.93 -7.47 -2.62
N SER A 114 -7.83 -7.62 -1.66
CA SER A 114 -7.51 -7.43 -0.24
C SER A 114 -6.98 -8.72 0.38
N ILE A 115 -6.49 -8.63 1.62
CA ILE A 115 -5.85 -9.75 2.35
C ILE A 115 -6.78 -10.92 2.67
N ASN A 116 -8.10 -10.77 2.48
CA ASN A 116 -9.09 -11.83 2.61
C ASN A 116 -9.39 -12.52 1.26
N ASN A 117 -8.58 -12.23 0.22
CA ASN A 117 -8.75 -12.72 -1.15
C ASN A 117 -10.00 -12.19 -1.88
N ASN A 118 -10.65 -11.14 -1.36
CA ASN A 118 -11.75 -10.47 -2.03
C ASN A 118 -11.24 -9.45 -3.06
N SER A 119 -12.00 -9.26 -4.14
CA SER A 119 -11.73 -8.27 -5.19
C SER A 119 -12.92 -7.37 -5.52
N ASN A 120 -14.04 -7.55 -4.81
CA ASN A 120 -15.21 -6.69 -4.96
C ASN A 120 -14.98 -5.35 -4.27
N THR A 121 -15.31 -4.24 -4.93
CA THR A 121 -15.18 -2.89 -4.36
C THR A 121 -16.10 -2.66 -3.16
N SER A 122 -17.13 -3.49 -2.95
CA SER A 122 -17.93 -3.49 -1.71
C SER A 122 -17.13 -3.91 -0.46
N ASP A 123 -15.99 -4.58 -0.64
CA ASP A 123 -15.03 -4.86 0.43
C ASP A 123 -14.24 -3.60 0.76
N LYS A 124 -14.24 -3.17 2.03
CA LYS A 124 -13.52 -1.96 2.47
C LYS A 124 -12.01 -2.04 2.21
N GLY A 125 -11.45 -3.25 2.22
CA GLY A 125 -10.04 -3.48 1.87
C GLY A 125 -9.77 -3.24 0.39
N VAL A 126 -10.76 -3.42 -0.49
CA VAL A 126 -10.64 -3.12 -1.92
C VAL A 126 -11.06 -1.68 -2.21
N GLY A 127 -12.34 -1.36 -2.01
CA GLY A 127 -12.93 -0.04 -2.19
C GLY A 127 -12.47 0.70 -3.44
N ALA A 128 -12.30 2.01 -3.30
CA ALA A 128 -11.88 2.89 -4.37
C ALA A 128 -10.35 3.02 -4.55
N HIS A 129 -9.53 2.10 -4.01
CA HIS A 129 -8.06 2.18 -4.11
C HIS A 129 -7.59 2.41 -5.54
N SER A 130 -8.03 1.56 -6.47
CA SER A 130 -7.57 1.64 -7.86
C SER A 130 -7.98 2.95 -8.55
N LYS A 131 -9.15 3.51 -8.21
CA LYS A 131 -9.59 4.81 -8.76
C LYS A 131 -8.72 5.97 -8.34
N HIS A 132 -8.21 5.96 -7.11
CA HIS A 132 -7.37 7.05 -6.61
C HIS A 132 -5.91 6.90 -7.05
N LEU A 133 -5.37 5.69 -6.98
CA LEU A 133 -3.94 5.46 -7.15
C LEU A 133 -3.53 5.25 -8.61
N TYR A 134 -4.38 4.64 -9.43
CA TYR A 134 -4.00 4.21 -10.78
C TYR A 134 -4.88 4.84 -11.85
N ASP A 135 -6.20 4.84 -11.64
CA ASP A 135 -7.20 5.12 -12.68
C ASP A 135 -7.80 6.53 -12.57
N ASN A 136 -7.12 7.48 -11.91
CA ASN A 136 -7.65 8.83 -11.73
C ASN A 136 -7.69 9.58 -13.08
N THR A 137 -8.90 9.97 -13.48
CA THR A 137 -9.14 10.73 -14.71
C THR A 137 -9.35 12.22 -14.47
N LEU A 138 -9.60 12.64 -13.23
CA LEU A 138 -9.99 14.01 -12.89
C LEU A 138 -8.82 14.86 -12.40
N GLY A 139 -7.75 14.25 -11.91
CA GLY A 139 -6.57 14.97 -11.42
C GLY A 139 -5.32 14.10 -11.48
N ASN A 140 -4.28 14.50 -10.77
CA ASN A 140 -3.09 13.68 -10.60
C ASN A 140 -3.40 12.38 -9.83
N GLN A 141 -2.58 11.35 -10.04
CA GLN A 141 -2.63 10.15 -9.21
C GLN A 141 -2.36 10.51 -7.75
N THR A 142 -3.19 9.99 -6.86
CA THR A 142 -3.05 10.24 -5.42
C THR A 142 -1.92 9.38 -4.87
N SER A 143 -1.07 9.95 -4.01
CA SER A 143 -0.06 9.17 -3.29
C SER A 143 -0.72 8.33 -2.19
N CYS A 144 -0.22 7.11 -1.95
CA CYS A 144 -0.61 6.27 -0.82
C CYS A 144 -0.53 7.01 0.52
N PHE A 145 0.46 7.90 0.65
CA PHE A 145 0.64 8.72 1.85
C PHE A 145 -0.50 9.69 2.10
N THR A 146 -1.37 9.97 1.14
CA THR A 146 -2.53 10.85 1.37
C THR A 146 -3.51 10.24 2.38
N CYS A 147 -3.55 8.91 2.49
CA CYS A 147 -4.50 8.19 3.35
C CYS A 147 -3.84 7.35 4.44
N HIS A 148 -2.63 6.84 4.22
CA HIS A 148 -1.98 5.90 5.14
C HIS A 148 -0.54 6.28 5.43
N ASN A 149 0.01 5.78 6.53
CA ASN A 149 1.46 5.70 6.70
C ASN A 149 1.94 4.42 6.00
N VAL A 150 2.63 4.55 4.87
CA VAL A 150 3.07 3.38 4.09
C VAL A 150 4.29 2.76 4.76
N PRO A 151 4.21 1.48 5.19
CA PRO A 151 5.34 0.80 5.81
C PRO A 151 6.46 0.55 4.78
N GLN A 152 7.71 0.67 5.22
CA GLN A 152 8.88 0.40 4.37
C GLN A 152 9.19 -1.09 4.19
N SER A 153 8.61 -1.95 5.04
CA SER A 153 8.72 -3.41 4.95
C SER A 153 7.51 -4.06 5.59
N ILE A 154 7.31 -5.35 5.35
CA ILE A 154 6.18 -6.07 5.97
C ILE A 154 6.26 -6.07 7.51
N TYR A 155 7.46 -5.95 8.09
CA TYR A 155 7.72 -5.96 9.53
C TYR A 155 7.69 -4.57 10.19
N ALA A 156 7.50 -3.51 9.40
CA ALA A 156 7.45 -2.16 9.95
C ALA A 156 6.18 -1.97 10.78
N SER A 157 6.28 -1.11 11.79
CA SER A 157 5.15 -0.86 12.68
C SER A 157 3.98 -0.20 11.96
N GLY A 158 2.75 -0.64 12.28
CA GLY A 158 1.51 -0.23 11.62
C GLY A 158 1.18 -1.04 10.37
N HIS A 159 1.75 -2.24 10.21
CA HIS A 159 1.42 -3.13 9.09
C HIS A 159 0.65 -4.37 9.57
N PHE A 160 1.32 -5.51 9.83
CA PHE A 160 0.65 -6.70 10.38
C PHE A 160 0.82 -6.86 11.90
N ASP A 161 1.55 -5.96 12.55
CA ASP A 161 1.71 -5.89 14.00
C ASP A 161 0.51 -5.24 14.71
N THR A 162 -0.34 -4.52 13.98
CA THR A 162 -1.59 -3.93 14.47
C THR A 162 -2.82 -4.72 14.01
N GLY A 163 -3.91 -4.58 14.75
CA GLY A 163 -5.19 -5.21 14.41
C GLY A 163 -5.82 -4.58 13.16
N LEU A 164 -6.55 -5.38 12.40
CA LEU A 164 -7.34 -4.87 11.27
C LEU A 164 -8.52 -3.99 11.75
N PRO A 165 -8.99 -3.03 10.95
CA PRO A 165 -8.47 -2.63 9.63
C PRO A 165 -7.23 -1.73 9.73
N ALA A 166 -6.49 -1.59 8.61
CA ALA A 166 -5.39 -0.63 8.52
C ALA A 166 -5.86 0.80 8.84
N GLU A 167 -5.09 1.53 9.63
CA GLU A 167 -5.45 2.86 10.08
C GLU A 167 -5.35 3.89 8.95
N VAL A 168 -6.41 4.67 8.75
CA VAL A 168 -6.46 5.77 7.77
C VAL A 168 -6.19 7.09 8.49
N PHE A 169 -5.13 7.77 8.09
CA PHE A 169 -4.75 9.10 8.53
C PHE A 169 -4.69 10.03 7.30
N LEU A 170 -5.79 10.75 7.05
CA LEU A 170 -5.86 11.67 5.92
C LEU A 170 -4.88 12.83 6.14
N LYS A 171 -4.04 13.10 5.13
CA LYS A 171 -3.01 14.14 5.16
C LYS A 171 -2.75 14.72 3.77
N GLU A 172 -1.87 15.73 3.70
CA GLU A 172 -1.45 16.37 2.45
C GLU A 172 -2.65 16.88 1.64
N LEU A 173 -2.80 16.41 0.39
CA LEU A 173 -3.85 16.84 -0.52
C LEU A 173 -5.26 16.62 0.03
N ALA A 174 -5.50 15.63 0.89
CA ALA A 174 -6.81 15.43 1.51
C ALA A 174 -7.22 16.60 2.42
N LEU A 175 -6.25 17.36 2.94
CA LEU A 175 -6.44 18.46 3.88
C LEU A 175 -6.32 19.85 3.24
N ALA A 176 -6.04 19.95 1.92
CA ALA A 176 -5.70 21.23 1.29
C ALA A 176 -6.76 22.33 1.55
N ASN A 177 -6.28 23.53 1.85
CA ASN A 177 -6.98 24.78 2.14
C ASN A 177 -7.91 24.88 3.36
N VAL A 178 -8.62 23.84 3.80
CA VAL A 178 -9.56 24.01 4.94
C VAL A 178 -9.98 22.72 5.66
N ALA A 179 -9.38 21.58 5.32
CA ALA A 179 -9.87 20.26 5.72
C ALA A 179 -9.12 19.67 6.93
N ASN A 180 -8.85 20.46 7.98
CA ASN A 180 -8.12 20.01 9.18
C ASN A 180 -8.82 18.86 9.95
N ASN A 181 -10.07 18.59 9.61
CA ASN A 181 -10.93 17.57 10.20
C ASN A 181 -11.39 16.51 9.18
N ALA A 182 -10.66 16.35 8.06
CA ALA A 182 -10.89 15.26 7.14
C ALA A 182 -10.86 13.93 7.89
N VAL A 183 -11.88 13.10 7.66
CA VAL A 183 -12.04 11.86 8.41
C VAL A 183 -12.52 10.74 7.50
N TYR A 184 -11.96 9.56 7.73
CA TYR A 184 -12.51 8.29 7.25
C TYR A 184 -13.20 7.59 8.41
N ASP A 185 -14.49 7.30 8.29
CA ASP A 185 -15.24 6.46 9.22
C ASP A 185 -15.13 4.99 8.76
N PRO A 186 -14.37 4.13 9.47
CA PRO A 186 -14.22 2.74 9.10
C PRO A 186 -15.50 1.92 9.28
N THR A 187 -16.47 2.38 10.09
CA THR A 187 -17.75 1.71 10.31
C THR A 187 -18.67 1.93 9.10
N ALA A 188 -18.85 3.20 8.71
CA ALA A 188 -19.67 3.57 7.56
C ALA A 188 -18.96 3.39 6.21
N ALA A 189 -17.62 3.22 6.22
CA ALA A 189 -16.77 3.30 5.03
C ALA A 189 -16.95 4.61 4.27
N THR A 190 -17.01 5.73 4.99
CA THR A 190 -17.21 7.05 4.39
C THR A 190 -16.02 7.97 4.61
N CYS A 191 -15.76 8.82 3.62
CA CYS A 191 -14.85 9.95 3.76
C CYS A 191 -15.68 11.23 3.86
N SER A 192 -15.36 12.10 4.81
CA SER A 192 -16.02 13.41 4.94
C SER A 192 -15.00 14.49 5.27
N ASN A 193 -15.40 15.75 5.04
CA ASN A 193 -14.56 16.93 5.26
C ASN A 193 -13.22 16.89 4.48
N THR A 194 -13.16 16.19 3.34
CA THR A 194 -11.94 16.09 2.54
C THR A 194 -11.91 17.14 1.42
N TYR A 195 -10.74 17.72 1.15
CA TYR A 195 -10.56 18.69 0.06
C TYR A 195 -11.04 18.12 -1.29
N CYS A 196 -10.61 16.90 -1.64
CA CYS A 196 -10.92 16.28 -2.93
C CYS A 196 -12.42 16.05 -3.16
N HIS A 197 -13.19 15.83 -2.08
CA HIS A 197 -14.65 15.66 -2.14
C HIS A 197 -15.43 16.94 -1.78
N GLY A 198 -14.81 18.10 -1.98
CA GLY A 198 -15.49 19.39 -1.99
C GLY A 198 -15.41 20.18 -0.69
N ASN A 199 -14.63 19.76 0.31
CA ASN A 199 -14.41 20.54 1.53
C ASN A 199 -13.32 21.60 1.32
N PHE A 200 -13.62 22.61 0.51
CA PHE A 200 -12.75 23.75 0.31
C PHE A 200 -13.53 25.05 0.27
N VAL A 201 -12.85 26.11 0.68
CA VAL A 201 -13.31 27.49 0.68
C VAL A 201 -12.15 28.35 0.21
N PHE A 202 -12.43 29.27 -0.70
CA PHE A 202 -11.47 30.26 -1.17
C PHE A 202 -12.04 31.64 -0.90
N TYR A 203 -11.27 32.51 -0.23
CA TYR A 203 -11.75 33.82 0.18
C TYR A 203 -11.42 34.90 -0.84
N LYS A 204 -12.35 35.84 -1.02
CA LYS A 204 -12.20 36.97 -1.96
C LYS A 204 -11.00 37.85 -1.61
N ASN A 205 -10.75 38.10 -0.33
CA ASN A 205 -9.65 38.94 0.14
C ASN A 205 -8.26 38.30 -0.07
N GLU A 206 -8.19 36.98 -0.28
CA GLU A 206 -6.97 36.24 -0.59
C GLU A 206 -6.71 36.17 -2.11
N ALA A 207 -7.72 36.46 -2.94
CA ALA A 207 -7.59 36.45 -4.38
C ALA A 207 -6.89 37.73 -4.91
N PRO A 208 -6.15 37.63 -6.03
CA PRO A 208 -5.61 38.79 -6.75
C PRO A 208 -6.70 39.83 -7.03
N ALA A 209 -6.38 41.11 -6.89
CA ALA A 209 -7.35 42.19 -7.03
C ALA A 209 -8.05 42.17 -8.40
N GLU A 210 -7.34 41.76 -9.45
CA GLU A 210 -7.85 41.60 -10.81
C GLU A 210 -8.90 40.49 -10.97
N ASP A 211 -8.95 39.52 -10.05
CA ASP A 211 -9.88 38.38 -10.10
C ASP A 211 -11.02 38.52 -9.09
N GLN A 212 -10.95 39.47 -8.14
CA GLN A 212 -11.99 39.66 -7.12
C GLN A 212 -13.39 39.98 -7.68
N PHE A 213 -13.50 40.44 -8.93
CA PHE A 213 -14.77 40.70 -9.58
C PHE A 213 -15.62 39.45 -9.84
N VAL A 214 -15.00 38.25 -9.90
CA VAL A 214 -15.74 37.00 -10.11
C VAL A 214 -16.44 36.50 -8.85
N PHE A 215 -16.11 37.08 -7.68
CA PHE A 215 -16.72 36.74 -6.40
C PHE A 215 -18.01 37.53 -6.17
N THR A 216 -19.13 36.81 -6.08
CA THR A 216 -20.47 37.34 -5.73
C THR A 216 -20.75 37.32 -4.23
N ALA A 217 -19.86 36.72 -3.44
CA ALA A 217 -19.87 36.66 -1.99
C ALA A 217 -18.45 36.83 -1.44
N ASP A 218 -18.26 36.77 -0.12
CA ASP A 218 -16.94 36.88 0.52
C ASP A 218 -16.04 35.66 0.25
N SER A 219 -16.63 34.54 -0.20
CA SER A 219 -15.90 33.31 -0.51
C SER A 219 -16.59 32.46 -1.56
N MET A 220 -15.83 31.58 -2.21
CA MET A 220 -16.34 30.47 -3.03
C MET A 220 -16.11 29.15 -2.31
N ALA A 221 -17.11 28.27 -2.31
CA ALA A 221 -17.03 26.99 -1.60
C ALA A 221 -17.40 25.79 -2.49
N GLY A 222 -16.81 24.65 -2.19
CA GLY A 222 -17.24 23.35 -2.70
C GLY A 222 -18.51 22.85 -1.99
N LEU A 223 -18.94 21.64 -2.34
CA LEU A 223 -20.18 21.05 -1.82
C LEU A 223 -19.99 20.24 -0.53
N ASN A 224 -18.74 20.04 -0.07
CA ASN A 224 -18.36 19.25 1.10
C ASN A 224 -19.15 17.94 1.23
N ASN A 225 -19.07 17.09 0.20
CA ASN A 225 -19.81 15.84 0.19
C ASN A 225 -19.14 14.77 1.05
N THR A 226 -19.96 14.05 1.80
CA THR A 226 -19.58 12.76 2.38
C THR A 226 -19.74 11.68 1.31
N VAL A 227 -18.68 10.92 1.04
CA VAL A 227 -18.67 9.89 0.00
C VAL A 227 -18.45 8.50 0.59
N ASP A 228 -19.03 7.49 -0.03
CA ASP A 228 -18.86 6.08 0.30
C ASP A 228 -17.64 5.50 -0.42
N TRP A 229 -16.64 5.05 0.33
CA TRP A 229 -15.39 4.44 -0.15
C TRP A 229 -15.61 3.19 -1.01
N THR A 230 -16.71 2.48 -0.78
CA THR A 230 -17.04 1.21 -1.44
C THR A 230 -17.90 1.38 -2.69
N LYS A 231 -18.44 2.59 -2.91
CA LYS A 231 -19.25 2.93 -4.08
C LYS A 231 -18.40 3.51 -5.21
N VAL A 232 -18.11 2.65 -6.19
CA VAL A 232 -17.15 2.93 -7.29
C VAL A 232 -17.83 2.93 -8.67
N ASP A 233 -19.09 3.36 -8.74
CA ASP A 233 -19.92 3.42 -9.95
C ASP A 233 -19.78 4.75 -10.74
N GLY A 234 -18.94 5.66 -10.25
CA GLY A 234 -18.73 6.99 -10.82
C GLY A 234 -19.72 8.05 -10.35
N SER A 235 -20.78 7.71 -9.62
CA SER A 235 -21.80 8.68 -9.22
C SER A 235 -21.25 9.77 -8.29
N GLN A 236 -20.25 9.42 -7.48
CA GLN A 236 -19.65 10.33 -6.50
C GLN A 236 -18.53 11.21 -7.09
N ALA A 237 -18.11 10.93 -8.33
CA ALA A 237 -17.06 11.64 -9.06
C ALA A 237 -17.58 12.31 -10.35
N ALA A 238 -18.91 12.37 -10.53
CA ALA A 238 -19.51 13.07 -11.64
C ALA A 238 -19.27 14.59 -11.52
N CYS A 239 -19.09 15.28 -12.66
CA CYS A 239 -18.95 16.74 -12.67
C CYS A 239 -20.14 17.38 -11.91
N GLY A 240 -19.84 18.35 -11.04
CA GLY A 240 -20.85 18.92 -10.14
C GLY A 240 -20.90 18.28 -8.75
N SER A 241 -20.22 17.15 -8.51
CA SER A 241 -20.21 16.51 -7.19
C SER A 241 -19.23 17.15 -6.20
N CYS A 242 -18.09 17.70 -6.63
CA CYS A 242 -17.14 18.33 -5.72
C CYS A 242 -17.44 19.83 -5.51
N HIS A 243 -17.81 20.51 -6.59
CA HIS A 243 -18.22 21.92 -6.61
C HIS A 243 -19.29 22.15 -7.66
N GLY A 244 -20.06 23.22 -7.50
CA GLY A 244 -21.01 23.66 -8.52
C GLY A 244 -20.33 24.03 -9.84
N LEU A 245 -21.10 24.09 -10.93
CA LEU A 245 -20.65 24.54 -12.24
C LEU A 245 -21.42 25.81 -12.64
N PRO A 246 -21.02 27.01 -12.16
CA PRO A 246 -19.82 27.33 -11.37
C PRO A 246 -20.01 27.16 -9.84
N PRO A 247 -18.93 27.23 -9.03
CA PRO A 247 -19.01 27.11 -7.58
C PRO A 247 -19.94 28.15 -6.94
N ALA A 248 -20.49 27.84 -5.77
CA ALA A 248 -21.26 28.80 -5.00
C ALA A 248 -20.37 30.01 -4.64
N GLY A 249 -20.89 31.24 -4.76
CA GLY A 249 -20.12 32.47 -4.58
C GLY A 249 -19.35 32.95 -5.82
N HIS A 250 -19.45 32.24 -6.95
CA HIS A 250 -18.93 32.68 -8.25
C HIS A 250 -20.02 33.36 -9.09
N ILE A 251 -19.65 34.29 -9.97
CA ILE A 251 -20.55 34.84 -11.00
C ILE A 251 -21.17 33.72 -11.84
N GLN A 252 -22.43 33.88 -12.23
CA GLN A 252 -23.09 32.88 -13.07
C GLN A 252 -22.74 33.09 -14.54
N VAL A 253 -22.14 32.08 -15.15
CA VAL A 253 -21.75 32.05 -16.57
C VAL A 253 -22.10 30.69 -17.16
N PRO A 254 -22.42 30.60 -18.47
CA PRO A 254 -22.64 29.31 -19.11
C PRO A 254 -21.34 28.49 -19.14
N LEU A 255 -21.46 27.15 -19.19
CA LEU A 255 -20.30 26.25 -19.20
C LEU A 255 -19.31 26.56 -20.35
N THR A 256 -19.84 26.99 -21.50
CA THR A 256 -19.05 27.39 -22.68
C THR A 256 -18.18 28.63 -22.44
N ALA A 257 -18.45 29.42 -21.40
CA ALA A 257 -17.65 30.59 -21.05
C ALA A 257 -16.57 30.29 -20.00
N CYS A 258 -16.57 29.11 -19.38
CA CYS A 258 -15.63 28.76 -18.31
C CYS A 258 -14.18 28.77 -18.81
N ALA A 259 -13.92 28.24 -20.01
CA ALA A 259 -12.59 28.18 -20.61
C ALA A 259 -11.98 29.56 -20.91
N SER A 260 -12.80 30.63 -21.01
CA SER A 260 -12.29 31.99 -21.18
C SER A 260 -11.48 32.48 -19.96
N CYS A 261 -11.74 31.92 -18.77
CA CYS A 261 -10.99 32.23 -17.55
C CYS A 261 -10.19 31.02 -17.04
N HIS A 262 -10.71 29.80 -17.19
CA HIS A 262 -10.10 28.55 -16.72
C HIS A 262 -9.46 27.72 -17.85
N GLY A 263 -9.13 28.35 -18.98
CA GLY A 263 -8.58 27.70 -20.17
C GLY A 263 -7.22 27.03 -20.00
N THR A 264 -6.59 27.15 -18.82
CA THR A 264 -5.39 26.39 -18.45
C THR A 264 -5.72 25.02 -17.85
N VAL A 265 -6.97 24.79 -17.49
CA VAL A 265 -7.47 23.56 -16.82
C VAL A 265 -8.49 22.83 -17.69
N ILE A 266 -9.40 23.57 -18.34
CA ILE A 266 -10.50 23.02 -19.14
C ILE A 266 -10.56 23.60 -20.55
N ASP A 267 -11.11 22.84 -21.50
CA ASP A 267 -11.47 23.33 -22.84
C ASP A 267 -12.89 23.94 -22.90
N PHE A 268 -13.27 24.48 -24.06
CA PHE A 268 -14.61 25.05 -24.30
C PHE A 268 -15.76 24.02 -24.26
N ASN A 269 -15.46 22.73 -24.26
CA ASN A 269 -16.43 21.64 -24.09
C ASN A 269 -16.56 21.20 -22.62
N GLY A 270 -15.76 21.78 -21.71
CA GLY A 270 -15.73 21.40 -20.30
C GLY A 270 -14.87 20.17 -20.00
N ASN A 271 -14.05 19.70 -20.94
CA ASN A 271 -13.10 18.62 -20.68
C ASN A 271 -11.88 19.14 -19.93
N ILE A 272 -11.38 18.36 -18.96
CA ILE A 272 -10.12 18.65 -18.28
C ILE A 272 -8.96 18.39 -19.26
N ILE A 273 -8.23 19.44 -19.61
CA ILE A 273 -7.06 19.38 -20.50
C ILE A 273 -5.73 19.35 -19.73
N ASP A 274 -5.72 19.79 -18.47
CA ASP A 274 -4.55 19.69 -17.59
C ASP A 274 -4.95 19.19 -16.20
N LYS A 275 -4.72 17.89 -15.97
CA LYS A 275 -4.99 17.22 -14.70
C LYS A 275 -4.11 17.70 -13.55
N THR A 276 -2.95 18.30 -13.84
CA THR A 276 -2.08 18.84 -12.79
C THR A 276 -2.66 20.10 -12.15
N ARG A 277 -3.65 20.69 -12.81
CA ARG A 277 -4.37 21.90 -12.39
C ARG A 277 -5.80 21.67 -11.88
N HIS A 278 -6.24 20.41 -11.80
CA HIS A 278 -7.57 20.07 -11.29
C HIS A 278 -7.40 19.14 -10.08
N ILE A 279 -7.91 19.57 -8.92
CA ILE A 279 -7.69 18.91 -7.61
C ILE A 279 -6.21 19.02 -7.16
N ASN A 280 -5.71 20.25 -7.06
CA ASN A 280 -4.31 20.53 -6.68
C ASN A 280 -4.16 21.55 -5.52
N GLY A 281 -5.25 21.93 -4.87
CA GLY A 281 -5.23 22.86 -3.74
C GLY A 281 -5.15 24.35 -4.11
N ILE A 282 -5.19 24.74 -5.38
CA ILE A 282 -5.11 26.15 -5.78
C ILE A 282 -6.19 26.53 -6.78
N ILE A 283 -6.56 27.81 -6.80
CA ILE A 283 -7.40 28.34 -7.88
C ILE A 283 -6.51 28.53 -9.11
N ASN A 284 -6.84 27.81 -10.19
CA ASN A 284 -6.19 28.00 -11.48
C ASN A 284 -7.11 28.81 -12.41
N VAL A 285 -6.72 30.07 -12.61
CA VAL A 285 -7.26 30.99 -13.62
C VAL A 285 -6.14 31.38 -14.59
N ARG A 286 -6.51 31.94 -15.75
CA ARG A 286 -5.70 32.53 -16.85
C ARG A 286 -4.17 32.47 -16.69
N GLN A 287 -3.50 32.00 -17.75
CA GLN A 287 -2.04 31.88 -17.91
C GLN A 287 -1.20 32.79 -16.98
N LYS A 288 -0.73 32.21 -15.88
CA LYS A 288 0.57 32.49 -15.29
C LYS A 288 1.26 31.15 -15.03
#